data_AF-A0A6L7AZV6-F1
#
_entry.id   AF-A0A6L7AZV6-F1
#
_cell.length_a   1.000
_cell.length_b   1.000
_cell.length_c   1.000
_cell.angle_alpha   90.00
_cell.angle_beta   90.00
_cell.angle_gamma   90.00
#
_symmetry.space_group_name_H-M   'P 1'
#
loop_
_entity.id
_entity.type
_entity.pdbx_description
1 polymer ?
#
loop_
_entity_poly.entity_id
_entity_poly.type
_entity_poly.pdbx_seq_one_letter_code
_entity_poly.pdbx_strand_id
1 'polypeptide(L)'
;MKKLLLSAILAGLLTACSGGGGGAGTATTPDNTNIDLTNSPKGDVAAKTVDGELYGKNNNDSFYGIWLNDSKTLKEVRYQGTAATNLPSGSATYLGDAYWVSGATGQPAKGGKTTLNVDFDQKTVDGKVEFSLLTDGRAQDITLHKTQLNGTTFSGKATTLLREGTYKGGLFGNGAKEAAGIATFSGDNSYDTSFGGIRY
;
A
#
# COMPACT_ATOMS: atom_id res chain seq x y z
N MET A 1 2.75 -10.20 -41.77
CA MET A 1 1.86 -9.42 -40.89
C MET A 1 1.67 -10.16 -39.57
N LYS A 2 2.39 -9.76 -38.51
CA LYS A 2 2.11 -10.19 -37.13
C LYS A 2 2.14 -8.92 -36.30
N LYS A 3 0.96 -8.48 -35.84
CA LYS A 3 0.79 -7.27 -35.04
C LYS A 3 1.26 -7.58 -33.63
N LEU A 4 2.38 -6.99 -33.22
CA LEU A 4 2.81 -6.93 -31.82
C LEU A 4 1.92 -5.90 -31.12
N LEU A 5 0.96 -6.38 -30.33
CA LEU A 5 0.19 -5.53 -29.43
C LEU A 5 1.10 -5.17 -28.25
N LEU A 6 1.57 -3.92 -28.23
CA LEU A 6 2.15 -3.32 -27.03
C LEU A 6 1.02 -3.15 -26.01
N SER A 7 1.01 -4.00 -24.97
CA SER A 7 0.25 -3.70 -23.76
C SER A 7 0.95 -2.57 -23.01
N ALA A 8 0.49 -1.35 -23.24
CA ALA A 8 0.82 -0.22 -22.39
C ALA A 8 0.20 -0.47 -21.01
N ILE A 9 1.05 -0.69 -20.01
CA ILE A 9 0.67 -0.70 -18.59
C ILE A 9 0.17 0.70 -18.28
N LEU A 10 -1.15 0.88 -18.28
CA LEU A 10 -1.80 2.10 -17.85
C LEU A 10 -1.63 2.16 -16.34
N ALA A 11 -0.53 2.79 -15.89
CA ALA A 11 -0.36 3.19 -14.51
C ALA A 11 -1.47 4.21 -14.19
N GLY A 12 -2.58 3.73 -13.64
CA GLY A 12 -3.67 4.56 -13.17
C GLY A 12 -3.14 5.60 -12.18
N LEU A 13 -3.11 6.85 -12.63
CA LEU A 13 -3.02 8.01 -11.76
C LEU A 13 -4.29 8.01 -10.92
N LEU A 14 -4.21 7.49 -9.69
CA LEU A 14 -5.26 7.65 -8.69
C LEU A 14 -5.28 9.13 -8.30
N THR A 15 -6.13 9.89 -8.98
CA THR A 15 -6.52 11.24 -8.60
C THR A 15 -7.24 11.17 -7.27
N ALA A 16 -6.63 11.76 -6.23
CA ALA A 16 -7.28 12.00 -4.95
C ALA A 16 -8.50 12.91 -5.18
N CYS A 17 -9.71 12.36 -5.06
CA CYS A 17 -10.92 13.17 -5.01
C CYS A 17 -10.93 13.92 -3.67
N SER A 18 -10.65 15.22 -3.73
CA SER A 18 -10.79 16.17 -2.63
C SER A 18 -12.28 16.44 -2.38
N GLY A 19 -12.90 15.64 -1.51
CA GLY A 19 -14.19 15.94 -0.89
C GLY A 19 -14.02 15.84 0.62
N GLY A 20 -14.26 16.93 1.35
CA GLY A 20 -13.95 17.10 2.78
C GLY A 20 -14.78 16.25 3.76
N GLY A 21 -14.77 14.93 3.61
CA GLY A 21 -15.20 13.96 4.62
C GLY A 21 -14.09 12.93 4.80
N GLY A 22 -13.62 12.73 6.04
CA GLY A 22 -12.61 11.72 6.35
C GLY A 22 -13.06 10.31 5.92
N GLY A 23 -12.10 9.45 5.61
CA GLY A 23 -12.39 8.14 5.03
C GLY A 23 -11.33 7.65 4.04
N ALA A 24 -11.31 6.34 3.82
CA ALA A 24 -10.52 5.70 2.77
C ALA A 24 -11.16 5.81 1.37
N GLY A 25 -12.41 6.30 1.27
CA GLY A 25 -13.13 6.47 0.02
C GLY A 25 -13.75 5.19 -0.53
N THR A 26 -14.10 5.18 -1.82
CA THR A 26 -14.55 3.98 -2.53
C THR A 26 -13.36 3.33 -3.22
N ALA A 27 -13.15 2.03 -3.00
CA ALA A 27 -12.19 1.24 -3.74
C ALA A 27 -12.90 0.61 -4.95
N THR A 28 -12.45 0.95 -6.17
CA THR A 28 -12.84 0.25 -7.40
C THR A 28 -11.81 -0.83 -7.68
N THR A 29 -12.21 -2.10 -7.69
CA THR A 29 -11.33 -3.23 -7.97
C THR A 29 -11.17 -3.46 -9.48
N PRO A 30 -10.17 -4.26 -9.93
CA PRO A 30 -9.94 -4.53 -11.36
C PRO A 30 -11.14 -5.13 -12.10
N ASP A 31 -12.03 -5.83 -11.39
CA ASP A 31 -13.30 -6.35 -11.92
C ASP A 31 -14.45 -5.32 -11.90
N ASN A 32 -14.14 -4.04 -11.62
CA ASN A 32 -15.06 -2.91 -11.51
C ASN A 32 -16.04 -2.98 -10.32
N THR A 33 -15.80 -3.84 -9.33
CA THR A 33 -16.58 -3.81 -8.09
C THR A 33 -16.20 -2.58 -7.26
N ASN A 34 -17.22 -1.87 -6.77
CA ASN A 34 -17.04 -0.71 -5.89
C ASN A 34 -17.29 -1.12 -4.43
N ILE A 35 -16.32 -0.83 -3.57
CA ILE A 35 -16.38 -1.10 -2.13
C ILE A 35 -16.28 0.22 -1.39
N ASP A 36 -17.31 0.56 -0.61
CA ASP A 36 -17.32 1.76 0.23
C ASP A 36 -16.51 1.54 1.52
N LEU A 37 -15.23 1.92 1.48
CA LEU A 37 -14.33 1.78 2.64
C LEU A 37 -14.57 2.86 3.69
N THR A 38 -15.17 4.00 3.32
CA THR A 38 -15.51 5.06 4.27
C THR A 38 -16.51 4.54 5.31
N ASN A 39 -17.57 3.87 4.85
CA ASN A 39 -18.63 3.35 5.71
C ASN A 39 -18.44 1.87 6.13
N SER A 40 -17.38 1.22 5.67
CA SER A 40 -17.02 -0.14 6.09
C SER A 40 -16.38 -0.18 7.49
N PRO A 41 -16.40 -1.34 8.18
CA PRO A 41 -15.66 -1.55 9.42
C PRO A 41 -14.18 -1.14 9.29
N LYS A 42 -13.62 -0.66 10.40
CA LYS A 42 -12.20 -0.33 10.51
C LYS A 42 -11.41 -1.53 11.03
N GLY A 43 -10.13 -1.58 10.70
CA GLY A 43 -9.27 -2.73 10.99
C GLY A 43 -9.06 -3.59 9.75
N ASP A 44 -8.88 -4.88 9.97
CA ASP A 44 -8.66 -5.82 8.86
C ASP A 44 -10.00 -6.10 8.19
N VAL A 45 -10.06 -5.88 6.87
CA VAL A 45 -11.27 -6.02 6.08
C VAL A 45 -11.04 -6.97 4.91
N ALA A 46 -12.06 -7.75 4.61
CA ALA A 46 -12.17 -8.57 3.41
C ALA A 46 -13.51 -8.28 2.74
N ALA A 47 -13.53 -8.17 1.42
CA ALA A 47 -14.74 -7.95 0.66
C ALA A 47 -14.69 -8.77 -0.64
N LYS A 48 -15.69 -9.64 -0.81
CA LYS A 48 -15.88 -10.36 -2.07
C LYS A 48 -16.29 -9.41 -3.18
N THR A 49 -15.70 -9.63 -4.34
CA THR A 49 -15.98 -8.92 -5.58
C THR A 49 -16.56 -9.88 -6.62
N VAL A 50 -16.87 -9.38 -7.81
CA VAL A 50 -17.46 -10.20 -8.88
C VAL A 50 -16.55 -11.35 -9.32
N ASP A 51 -15.25 -11.13 -9.35
CA ASP A 51 -14.23 -12.11 -9.79
C ASP A 51 -13.08 -12.21 -8.77
N GLY A 52 -13.30 -11.94 -7.49
CA GLY A 52 -12.20 -11.96 -6.54
C GLY A 52 -12.50 -11.46 -5.13
N GLU A 53 -11.45 -10.95 -4.50
CA GLU A 53 -11.50 -10.49 -3.13
C GLU A 53 -10.51 -9.34 -2.88
N LEU A 54 -11.02 -8.27 -2.28
CA LEU A 54 -10.21 -7.22 -1.67
C LEU A 54 -9.89 -7.64 -0.23
N TYR A 55 -8.63 -7.56 0.18
CA TYR A 55 -8.19 -7.84 1.54
C TYR A 55 -7.16 -6.79 2.00
N GLY A 56 -7.32 -6.20 3.18
CA GLY A 56 -6.39 -5.18 3.65
C GLY A 56 -6.75 -4.54 4.98
N LYS A 57 -6.07 -3.44 5.31
CA LYS A 57 -6.34 -2.59 6.46
C LYS A 57 -7.15 -1.38 6.05
N ASN A 58 -8.31 -1.19 6.66
CA ASN A 58 -9.12 0.02 6.56
C ASN A 58 -8.96 0.85 7.83
N ASN A 59 -8.23 1.94 7.74
CA ASN A 59 -8.09 2.91 8.82
C ASN A 59 -9.14 4.03 8.67
N ASN A 60 -9.04 5.08 9.50
CA ASN A 60 -10.04 6.15 9.47
C ASN A 60 -9.93 6.96 8.19
N ASP A 61 -8.70 7.26 7.73
CA ASP A 61 -8.44 8.14 6.59
C ASP A 61 -7.72 7.44 5.44
N SER A 62 -7.29 6.19 5.63
CA SER A 62 -6.50 5.43 4.66
C SER A 62 -6.92 3.97 4.55
N PHE A 63 -6.64 3.37 3.40
CA PHE A 63 -6.67 1.94 3.19
C PHE A 63 -5.38 1.50 2.50
N TYR A 64 -4.90 0.32 2.86
CA TYR A 64 -3.87 -0.39 2.12
C TYR A 64 -4.13 -1.89 2.15
N GLY A 65 -3.86 -2.56 1.04
CA GLY A 65 -4.18 -3.97 0.91
C GLY A 65 -3.88 -4.51 -0.47
N ILE A 66 -4.51 -5.64 -0.76
CA ILE A 66 -4.41 -6.33 -2.02
C ILE A 66 -5.79 -6.62 -2.59
N TRP A 67 -5.83 -6.86 -3.89
CA TRP A 67 -6.92 -7.56 -4.54
C TRP A 67 -6.36 -8.77 -5.30
N LEU A 68 -7.06 -9.88 -5.26
CA LEU A 68 -6.73 -11.11 -5.97
C LEU A 68 -7.99 -11.66 -6.64
N ASN A 69 -7.88 -12.04 -7.92
CA ASN A 69 -9.00 -12.66 -8.60
C ASN A 69 -9.20 -14.13 -8.20
N ASP A 70 -10.39 -14.69 -8.42
CA ASP A 70 -10.75 -16.05 -7.98
C ASP A 70 -9.89 -17.13 -8.68
N SER A 71 -9.46 -16.87 -9.91
CA SER A 71 -8.51 -17.73 -10.64
C SER A 71 -7.05 -17.58 -10.21
N LYS A 72 -6.74 -16.62 -9.33
CA LYS A 72 -5.40 -16.33 -8.76
C LYS A 72 -4.35 -15.94 -9.80
N THR A 73 -4.78 -15.43 -10.95
CA THR A 73 -3.93 -14.99 -12.06
C THR A 73 -3.66 -13.49 -12.04
N LEU A 74 -4.62 -12.69 -11.56
CA LEU A 74 -4.52 -11.24 -11.49
C LEU A 74 -4.45 -10.81 -10.02
N LYS A 75 -3.42 -10.04 -9.69
CA LYS A 75 -3.20 -9.50 -8.35
C LYS A 75 -2.83 -8.02 -8.43
N GLU A 76 -3.30 -7.27 -7.46
CA GLU A 76 -3.02 -5.85 -7.31
C GLU A 76 -2.64 -5.57 -5.85
N VAL A 77 -1.56 -4.82 -5.62
CA VAL A 77 -1.32 -4.14 -4.34
C VAL A 77 -1.80 -2.71 -4.46
N ARG A 78 -2.42 -2.17 -3.40
CA ARG A 78 -2.99 -0.83 -3.44
C ARG A 78 -2.95 -0.12 -2.11
N TYR A 79 -3.06 1.19 -2.21
CA TYR A 79 -3.32 2.09 -1.10
C TYR A 79 -4.17 3.27 -1.61
N GLN A 80 -4.98 3.86 -0.74
CA GLN A 80 -5.80 5.02 -1.03
C GLN A 80 -6.22 5.72 0.26
N GLY A 81 -6.75 6.93 0.16
CA GLY A 81 -7.30 7.64 1.31
C GLY A 81 -7.43 9.14 1.11
N THR A 82 -7.91 9.80 2.15
CA THR A 82 -8.02 11.25 2.23
C THR A 82 -6.65 11.85 2.54
N ALA A 83 -6.08 12.59 1.58
CA ALA A 83 -4.76 13.21 1.72
C ALA A 83 -4.66 14.05 3.01
N ALA A 84 -3.50 13.98 3.66
CA ALA A 84 -3.30 14.68 4.92
C ALA A 84 -3.45 16.20 4.80
N THR A 85 -3.97 16.80 5.86
CA THR A 85 -4.00 18.25 6.06
C THR A 85 -3.26 18.58 7.36
N ASN A 86 -2.82 19.84 7.53
CA ASN A 86 -2.15 20.30 8.74
C ASN A 86 -0.96 19.43 9.15
N LEU A 87 0.01 19.23 8.24
CA LEU A 87 1.23 18.47 8.54
C LEU A 87 1.92 19.03 9.80
N PRO A 88 2.33 18.18 10.74
CA PRO A 88 3.04 18.62 11.94
C PRO A 88 4.48 19.04 11.59
N SER A 89 5.17 19.67 12.53
CA SER A 89 6.63 19.87 12.49
C SER A 89 7.38 18.71 13.15
N GLY A 90 8.70 18.66 12.99
CA GLY A 90 9.56 17.63 13.55
C GLY A 90 9.48 16.31 12.78
N SER A 91 9.52 15.20 13.50
CA SER A 91 9.48 13.86 12.94
C SER A 91 8.37 13.00 13.55
N ALA A 92 7.86 12.04 12.79
CA ALA A 92 6.94 11.01 13.26
C ALA A 92 7.35 9.63 12.77
N THR A 93 7.00 8.61 13.57
CA THR A 93 7.12 7.20 13.19
C THR A 93 5.72 6.60 13.08
N TYR A 94 5.47 5.87 12.01
CA TYR A 94 4.23 5.15 11.76
C TYR A 94 4.49 3.66 11.90
N LEU A 95 3.65 2.98 12.66
CA LEU A 95 3.75 1.55 12.92
C LEU A 95 2.50 0.84 12.42
N GLY A 96 2.68 -0.31 11.77
CA GLY A 96 1.57 -1.14 11.30
C GLY A 96 2.04 -2.44 10.66
N ASP A 97 1.14 -3.05 9.90
CA ASP A 97 1.34 -4.34 9.24
C ASP A 97 1.51 -4.16 7.72
N ALA A 98 1.72 -5.28 7.02
CA ALA A 98 1.74 -5.36 5.56
C ALA A 98 0.82 -6.47 5.02
N TYR A 99 0.43 -6.34 3.76
CA TYR A 99 -0.40 -7.31 3.03
C TYR A 99 0.18 -7.59 1.65
N TRP A 100 0.21 -8.86 1.26
CA TRP A 100 0.73 -9.33 -0.03
C TRP A 100 0.02 -10.59 -0.48
N VAL A 101 0.24 -11.02 -1.73
CA VAL A 101 -0.13 -12.35 -2.18
C VAL A 101 1.08 -13.27 -1.98
N SER A 102 0.94 -14.28 -1.13
CA SER A 102 2.02 -15.23 -0.83
C SER A 102 2.49 -15.94 -2.09
N GLY A 103 3.78 -15.83 -2.41
CA GLY A 103 4.38 -16.57 -3.52
C GLY A 103 4.34 -18.10 -3.32
N ALA A 104 4.25 -18.57 -2.08
CA ALA A 104 4.22 -20.00 -1.77
C ALA A 104 2.82 -20.62 -1.94
N THR A 105 1.76 -19.89 -1.57
CA THR A 105 0.38 -20.43 -1.56
C THR A 105 -0.54 -19.79 -2.60
N GLY A 106 -0.11 -18.68 -3.22
CA GLY A 106 -0.95 -17.85 -4.07
C GLY A 106 -2.15 -17.26 -3.35
N GLN A 107 -2.16 -17.23 -2.01
CA GLN A 107 -3.26 -16.70 -1.20
C GLN A 107 -2.93 -15.30 -0.66
N PRO A 108 -3.96 -14.48 -0.34
CA PRO A 108 -3.78 -13.31 0.48
C PRO A 108 -3.07 -13.65 1.79
N ALA A 109 -2.11 -12.81 2.16
CA ALA A 109 -1.35 -12.93 3.38
C ALA A 109 -1.23 -11.57 4.06
N LYS A 110 -1.12 -11.62 5.39
CA LYS A 110 -0.94 -10.48 6.28
C LYS A 110 0.17 -10.81 7.26
N GLY A 111 0.93 -9.80 7.65
CA GLY A 111 1.95 -9.90 8.67
C GLY A 111 3.01 -8.85 8.45
N GLY A 112 4.22 -9.15 8.93
CA GLY A 112 5.34 -8.22 8.90
C GLY A 112 5.11 -6.97 9.74
N LYS A 113 6.20 -6.33 10.15
CA LYS A 113 6.19 -5.09 10.91
C LYS A 113 6.64 -3.94 10.04
N THR A 114 5.70 -3.07 9.68
CA THR A 114 5.95 -1.81 8.98
C THR A 114 6.42 -0.76 9.98
N THR A 115 7.55 -0.13 9.69
CA THR A 115 8.01 1.11 10.31
C THR A 115 8.27 2.12 9.21
N LEU A 116 7.55 3.24 9.22
CA LEU A 116 7.80 4.38 8.33
C LEU A 116 8.21 5.59 9.16
N ASN A 117 9.35 6.18 8.86
CA ASN A 117 9.82 7.40 9.50
C ASN A 117 9.62 8.57 8.56
N VAL A 118 8.96 9.61 9.04
CA VAL A 118 8.72 10.85 8.31
C VAL A 118 9.37 11.98 9.09
N ASP A 119 10.25 12.71 8.44
CA ASP A 119 10.80 13.96 8.94
C ASP A 119 10.12 15.09 8.17
N PHE A 120 9.24 15.84 8.82
CA PHE A 120 8.47 16.93 8.21
C PHE A 120 9.32 18.18 8.01
N ASP A 121 10.33 18.39 8.86
CA ASP A 121 11.22 19.54 8.79
C ASP A 121 12.23 19.36 7.64
N GLN A 122 12.81 18.16 7.53
CA GLN A 122 13.72 17.79 6.44
C GLN A 122 12.97 17.35 5.18
N LYS A 123 11.66 17.12 5.27
CA LYS A 123 10.80 16.59 4.21
C LYS A 123 11.33 15.28 3.64
N THR A 124 11.70 14.34 4.51
CA THR A 124 12.19 13.02 4.10
C THR A 124 11.33 11.89 4.63
N VAL A 125 11.32 10.77 3.91
CA VAL A 125 10.66 9.54 4.32
C VAL A 125 11.59 8.36 4.09
N ASP A 126 11.74 7.50 5.10
CA ASP A 126 12.38 6.18 4.99
C ASP A 126 11.59 5.15 5.79
N GLY A 127 11.97 3.88 5.69
CA GLY A 127 11.31 2.86 6.49
C GLY A 127 11.74 1.44 6.16
N LYS A 128 10.99 0.50 6.71
CA LYS A 128 11.17 -0.93 6.50
C LYS A 128 9.89 -1.71 6.75
N VAL A 129 9.79 -2.87 6.11
CA VAL A 129 8.82 -3.91 6.44
C VAL A 129 9.62 -5.15 6.84
N GLU A 130 9.60 -5.48 8.11
CA GLU A 130 10.36 -6.60 8.69
C GLU A 130 9.48 -7.85 8.70
N PHE A 131 9.96 -8.95 8.12
CA PHE A 131 9.23 -10.21 8.06
C PHE A 131 9.92 -11.31 8.87
N SER A 132 9.13 -12.25 9.35
CA SER A 132 9.59 -13.47 10.00
C SER A 132 9.14 -14.68 9.19
N LEU A 133 10.08 -15.57 8.87
CA LEU A 133 9.76 -16.82 8.16
C LEU A 133 8.79 -17.70 8.96
N LEU A 134 8.86 -17.65 10.30
CA LEU A 134 8.06 -18.50 11.19
C LEU A 134 6.60 -18.04 11.29
N THR A 135 6.35 -16.73 11.21
CA THR A 135 5.01 -16.16 11.42
C THR A 135 4.39 -15.65 10.13
N ASP A 136 5.19 -15.08 9.23
CA ASP A 136 4.72 -14.45 7.99
C ASP A 136 4.96 -15.33 6.76
N GLY A 137 5.78 -16.39 6.87
CA GLY A 137 6.16 -17.22 5.72
C GLY A 137 7.05 -16.50 4.71
N ARG A 138 7.66 -15.36 5.09
CA ARG A 138 8.60 -14.58 4.27
C ARG A 138 9.88 -14.31 5.05
N ALA A 139 11.02 -14.57 4.42
CA ALA A 139 12.34 -14.42 5.05
C ALA A 139 13.05 -13.11 4.70
N GLN A 140 12.54 -12.36 3.72
CA GLN A 140 13.19 -11.16 3.20
C GLN A 140 12.42 -9.90 3.58
N ASP A 141 13.05 -9.10 4.41
CA ASP A 141 12.66 -7.73 4.72
C ASP A 141 12.65 -6.87 3.47
N ILE A 142 11.85 -5.81 3.53
CA ILE A 142 11.87 -4.72 2.55
C ILE A 142 12.44 -3.49 3.22
N THR A 143 13.54 -2.96 2.70
CA THR A 143 14.04 -1.63 3.04
C THR A 143 13.42 -0.59 2.11
N LEU A 144 12.85 0.46 2.69
CA LEU A 144 12.37 1.64 1.98
C LEU A 144 13.43 2.73 2.13
N HIS A 145 14.22 2.94 1.08
CA HIS A 145 15.35 3.87 1.13
C HIS A 145 14.87 5.30 1.21
N LYS A 146 15.60 6.13 1.98
CA LYS A 146 15.28 7.54 2.17
C LYS A 146 14.97 8.25 0.85
N THR A 147 13.84 8.93 0.81
CA THR A 147 13.36 9.76 -0.31
C THR A 147 12.76 11.06 0.19
N GLN A 148 12.39 11.94 -0.74
CA GLN A 148 11.73 13.21 -0.45
C GLN A 148 10.22 13.05 -0.27
N LEU A 149 9.69 13.77 0.72
CA LEU A 149 8.27 14.03 0.93
C LEU A 149 7.84 15.22 0.07
N ASN A 150 7.00 14.97 -0.94
CA ASN A 150 6.45 15.98 -1.82
C ASN A 150 4.98 16.24 -1.47
N GLY A 151 4.73 17.30 -0.72
CA GLY A 151 3.42 17.56 -0.12
C GLY A 151 3.08 16.46 0.90
N THR A 152 2.08 15.63 0.58
CA THR A 152 1.68 14.48 1.40
C THR A 152 2.07 13.15 0.78
N THR A 153 2.83 13.14 -0.31
CA THR A 153 3.16 11.93 -1.08
C THR A 153 4.65 11.69 -1.11
N PHE A 154 5.05 10.42 -1.25
CA PHE A 154 6.44 10.03 -1.33
C PHE A 154 6.61 8.86 -2.30
N SER A 155 7.79 8.78 -2.91
CA SER A 155 8.18 7.66 -3.78
C SER A 155 9.69 7.51 -3.80
N GLY A 156 10.20 6.29 -3.75
CA GLY A 156 11.64 6.04 -3.66
C GLY A 156 12.02 4.61 -4.04
N LYS A 157 13.27 4.26 -3.76
CA LYS A 157 13.82 2.93 -4.02
C LYS A 157 13.44 1.97 -2.89
N ALA A 158 13.03 0.76 -3.24
CA ALA A 158 12.84 -0.34 -2.29
C ALA A 158 13.84 -1.46 -2.60
N THR A 159 14.33 -2.15 -1.58
CA THR A 159 15.19 -3.33 -1.78
C THR A 159 14.82 -4.45 -0.82
N THR A 160 14.97 -5.69 -1.29
CA THR A 160 15.16 -6.85 -0.42
C THR A 160 16.61 -7.30 -0.53
N LEU A 161 16.97 -8.41 0.12
CA LEU A 161 18.31 -9.01 -0.02
C LEU A 161 18.63 -9.39 -1.49
N LEU A 162 17.63 -9.78 -2.27
CA LEU A 162 17.80 -10.38 -3.61
C LEU A 162 17.16 -9.58 -4.76
N ARG A 163 16.48 -8.47 -4.46
CA ARG A 163 15.66 -7.73 -5.44
C ARG A 163 15.75 -6.23 -5.22
N GLU A 164 15.75 -5.50 -6.31
CA GLU A 164 15.49 -4.06 -6.32
C GLU A 164 14.08 -3.78 -6.80
N GLY A 165 13.48 -2.72 -6.28
CA GLY A 165 12.15 -2.28 -6.60
C GLY A 165 11.96 -0.81 -6.29
N THR A 166 10.71 -0.39 -6.30
CA THR A 166 10.30 0.97 -5.95
C THR A 166 9.21 0.91 -4.90
N TYR A 167 9.06 2.00 -4.16
CA TYR A 167 7.88 2.19 -3.32
C TYR A 167 7.26 3.55 -3.58
N LYS A 168 5.97 3.65 -3.32
CA LYS A 168 5.22 4.92 -3.31
C LYS A 168 4.14 4.86 -2.23
N GLY A 169 3.78 6.01 -1.70
CA GLY A 169 2.78 6.11 -0.65
C GLY A 169 2.33 7.54 -0.39
N GLY A 170 1.53 7.70 0.66
CA GLY A 170 1.07 8.99 1.11
C GLY A 170 0.82 9.04 2.61
N LEU A 171 0.64 10.27 3.09
CA LEU A 171 0.18 10.61 4.42
C LEU A 171 -1.29 11.00 4.34
N PHE A 172 -2.07 10.51 5.30
CA PHE A 172 -3.52 10.59 5.30
C PHE A 172 -4.06 11.15 6.62
N GLY A 173 -5.22 11.79 6.51
CA GLY A 173 -5.94 12.35 7.64
C GLY A 173 -5.37 13.66 8.19
N ASN A 174 -6.19 14.36 8.97
CA ASN A 174 -5.78 15.60 9.62
C ASN A 174 -4.63 15.36 10.60
N GLY A 175 -3.53 16.10 10.45
CA GLY A 175 -2.31 15.93 11.24
C GLY A 175 -1.40 14.79 10.76
N ALA A 176 -1.64 14.24 9.56
CA ALA A 176 -0.93 13.08 9.03
C ALA A 176 -0.91 11.93 10.04
N LYS A 177 -2.08 11.49 10.52
CA LYS A 177 -2.17 10.44 11.54
C LYS A 177 -1.93 9.04 10.99
N GLU A 178 -2.04 8.88 9.68
CA GLU A 178 -1.93 7.60 9.01
C GLU A 178 -1.00 7.71 7.81
N ALA A 179 -0.30 6.62 7.49
CA ALA A 179 0.50 6.49 6.29
C ALA A 179 0.21 5.16 5.63
N ALA A 180 0.20 5.14 4.29
CA ALA A 180 -0.05 3.95 3.51
C ALA A 180 0.69 4.00 2.19
N GLY A 181 1.07 2.84 1.66
CA GLY A 181 1.84 2.74 0.44
C GLY A 181 1.94 1.33 -0.11
N ILE A 182 2.67 1.21 -1.21
CA ILE A 182 3.02 -0.06 -1.84
C ILE A 182 4.50 -0.09 -2.20
N ALA A 183 5.10 -1.27 -2.10
CA ALA A 183 6.41 -1.60 -2.65
C ALA A 183 6.20 -2.60 -3.79
N THR A 184 6.86 -2.36 -4.93
CA THR A 184 6.74 -3.18 -6.14
C THR A 184 8.11 -3.56 -6.68
N PHE A 185 8.29 -4.82 -7.08
CA PHE A 185 9.57 -5.37 -7.50
C PHE A 185 9.50 -5.90 -8.94
N SER A 186 10.13 -5.18 -9.87
CA SER A 186 10.12 -5.55 -11.28
C SER A 186 10.77 -6.92 -11.50
N GLY A 187 10.10 -7.77 -12.28
CA GLY A 187 10.57 -9.11 -12.61
C GLY A 187 10.14 -10.19 -11.61
N ASP A 188 9.62 -9.83 -10.43
CA ASP A 188 9.09 -10.78 -9.47
C ASP A 188 8.03 -10.14 -8.56
N ASN A 189 6.81 -10.04 -9.09
CA ASN A 189 5.67 -9.45 -8.40
C ASN A 189 5.22 -10.28 -7.17
N SER A 190 5.89 -11.39 -6.82
CA SER A 190 5.62 -12.12 -5.57
C SER A 190 6.09 -11.36 -4.32
N TYR A 191 6.99 -10.38 -4.50
CA TYR A 191 7.45 -9.50 -3.43
C TYR A 191 6.65 -8.21 -3.31
N ASP A 192 5.73 -7.94 -4.24
CA ASP A 192 4.84 -6.77 -4.20
C ASP A 192 4.06 -6.79 -2.89
N THR A 193 4.07 -5.67 -2.19
CA THR A 193 3.57 -5.57 -0.82
C THR A 193 2.88 -4.23 -0.63
N SER A 194 1.67 -4.24 -0.09
CA SER A 194 1.06 -3.05 0.49
C SER A 194 1.44 -2.94 1.96
N PHE A 195 1.65 -1.72 2.44
CA PHE A 195 2.05 -1.45 3.81
C PHE A 195 1.40 -0.16 4.30
N GLY A 196 1.33 -0.01 5.62
CA GLY A 196 0.89 1.23 6.23
C GLY A 196 1.06 1.21 7.73
N GLY A 197 0.63 2.27 8.37
CA GLY A 197 0.74 2.42 9.81
C GLY A 197 0.03 3.64 10.35
N ILE A 198 -0.16 3.61 11.67
CA ILE A 198 -0.67 4.72 12.46
C ILE A 198 0.51 5.41 13.14
N ARG A 199 0.48 6.73 13.17
CA ARG A 199 1.48 7.56 13.85
C ARG A 199 1.51 7.24 15.34
N TYR A 200 2.72 6.94 15.84
CA TYR A 200 3.05 6.76 17.25
C TYR A 200 3.43 8.10 17.91
#